data_AF-A0A0R3PCT8-F1
#
_entry.id   AF-A0A0R3PCT8-F1
#
_cell.length_a   1.000
_cell.length_b   1.000
_cell.length_c   1.000
_cell.angle_alpha   90.00
_cell.angle_beta   90.00
_cell.angle_gamma   90.00
#
_symmetry.space_group_name_H-M   'P 1'
#
loop_
_entity.id
_entity.type
_entity.pdbx_description
1 polymer ?
#
loop_
_entity_poly.entity_id
_entity_poly.type
_entity_poly.pdbx_seq_one_letter_code
_entity_poly.pdbx_strand_id
1 'polypeptide(L)'
;LFFTEHRSLNTEHCKQAREDYLFCLDRELDQGKTEEQASQSCRASFRTFQSACPASWVGHFIRKHSFERYKRVLAQQGVNIADDNALGGGKKD
;
A
#
# COMPACT_ATOMS: atom_id res chain seq x y z
N LEU A 1 6.33 -22.77 -25.00
CA LEU A 1 6.12 -22.59 -23.55
C LEU A 1 7.31 -21.80 -23.02
N PHE A 2 7.20 -20.47 -22.91
CA PHE A 2 8.25 -19.64 -22.30
C PHE A 2 7.59 -18.71 -21.31
N PHE A 3 7.34 -19.19 -20.11
CA PHE A 3 6.99 -18.34 -18.99
C PHE A 3 7.65 -18.91 -17.74
N THR A 4 8.19 -17.98 -16.95
CA THR A 4 8.57 -18.09 -15.53
C THR A 4 9.86 -18.84 -15.17
N GLU A 5 11.01 -18.17 -15.30
CA GLU A 5 12.15 -18.49 -14.42
C GLU A 5 12.91 -17.27 -13.86
N HIS A 6 12.51 -16.04 -14.20
CA HIS A 6 13.09 -14.80 -13.65
C HIS A 6 12.17 -14.02 -12.67
N ARG A 7 11.09 -14.64 -12.17
CA ARG A 7 10.06 -13.94 -11.37
C ARG A 7 10.31 -13.93 -9.85
N SER A 8 11.21 -14.75 -9.33
CA SER A 8 11.31 -14.98 -7.88
C SER A 8 12.18 -13.97 -7.12
N LEU A 9 13.37 -13.62 -7.64
CA LEU A 9 14.36 -12.79 -6.91
C LEU A 9 13.96 -11.31 -6.77
N ASN A 10 13.25 -10.74 -7.75
CA ASN A 10 12.75 -9.36 -7.67
C ASN A 10 11.52 -9.22 -6.77
N THR A 11 10.85 -10.32 -6.40
CA THR A 11 9.62 -10.24 -5.62
C THR A 11 9.91 -9.91 -4.16
N GLU A 12 10.94 -10.50 -3.55
CA GLU A 12 11.31 -10.21 -2.16
C GLU A 12 11.86 -8.79 -2.00
N HIS A 13 12.70 -8.34 -2.94
CA HIS A 13 13.23 -6.96 -2.91
C HIS A 13 12.11 -5.92 -3.11
N CYS A 14 11.17 -6.19 -4.02
CA CYS A 14 9.97 -5.37 -4.20
C CYS A 14 9.09 -5.35 -2.94
N LYS A 15 8.89 -6.52 -2.29
CA LYS A 15 8.15 -6.60 -1.03
C LYS A 15 8.82 -5.76 0.06
N GLN A 16 10.12 -5.89 0.27
CA GLN A 16 10.83 -5.14 1.29
C GLN A 16 10.75 -3.62 1.02
N ALA A 17 11.04 -3.19 -0.21
CA ALA A 17 10.96 -1.77 -0.57
C ALA A 17 9.54 -1.20 -0.43
N ARG A 18 8.51 -2.02 -0.70
CA ARG A 18 7.12 -1.69 -0.41
C ARG A 18 6.90 -1.49 1.09
N GLU A 19 7.25 -2.48 1.91
CA GLU A 19 7.05 -2.39 3.37
C GLU A 19 7.77 -1.17 3.96
N ASP A 20 9.00 -0.90 3.52
CA ASP A 20 9.78 0.26 4.00
C ASP A 20 9.09 1.59 3.65
N TYR A 21 8.55 1.71 2.43
CA TYR A 21 7.79 2.90 2.02
C TYR A 21 6.48 3.03 2.80
N LEU A 22 5.71 1.95 2.92
CA LEU A 22 4.41 1.95 3.61
C LEU A 22 4.57 2.21 5.12
N PHE A 23 5.60 1.63 5.74
CA PHE A 23 5.95 1.89 7.13
C PHE A 23 6.30 3.36 7.38
N CYS A 24 7.10 3.94 6.48
CA CYS A 24 7.39 5.37 6.54
C CYS A 24 6.08 6.17 6.42
N LEU A 25 5.25 5.88 5.43
CA LEU A 25 4.01 6.60 5.19
C LEU A 25 3.08 6.54 6.42
N ASP A 26 2.88 5.35 6.99
CA ASP A 26 2.07 5.16 8.20
C ASP A 26 2.62 5.96 9.37
N ARG A 27 3.93 5.90 9.62
CA ARG A 27 4.57 6.66 10.71
C ARG A 27 4.33 8.16 10.58
N GLU A 28 4.49 8.72 9.38
CA GLU A 28 4.30 10.15 9.15
C GLU A 28 2.82 10.56 9.28
N LEU A 29 1.89 9.73 8.80
CA LEU A 29 0.45 9.97 8.94
C LEU A 29 -0.02 9.83 10.40
N ASP A 30 0.54 8.90 11.16
CA ASP A 30 0.23 8.71 12.59
C ASP A 30 0.77 9.88 13.44
N GLN A 31 1.79 10.59 12.96
CA GLN A 31 2.25 11.87 13.53
C GLN A 31 1.33 13.05 13.19
N GLY A 32 0.24 12.83 12.44
CA GLY A 32 -0.72 13.86 12.06
C GLY A 32 -0.34 14.69 10.83
N LYS A 33 0.65 14.25 10.04
CA LYS A 33 0.99 14.90 8.77
C LYS A 33 -0.06 14.60 7.70
N THR A 34 -0.19 15.49 6.72
CA THR A 34 -1.03 15.22 5.53
C THR A 34 -0.39 14.18 4.62
N GLU A 35 -1.18 13.59 3.72
CA GLU A 35 -0.68 12.62 2.75
C GLU A 35 0.41 13.20 1.86
N GLU A 36 0.32 14.47 1.46
CA GLU A 36 1.39 15.12 0.69
C GLU A 36 2.67 15.26 1.51
N GLN A 37 2.58 15.67 2.78
CA GLN A 37 3.73 15.84 3.66
C GLN A 37 4.40 14.50 3.99
N ALA A 38 3.61 13.47 4.24
CA ALA A 38 4.08 12.10 4.44
C ALA A 38 4.79 11.58 3.18
N SER A 39 4.17 11.77 2.01
CA SER A 39 4.76 11.38 0.71
C SER A 39 6.07 12.09 0.41
N GLN A 40 6.18 13.38 0.76
CA GLN A 40 7.42 14.14 0.63
C GLN A 40 8.51 13.63 1.58
N SER A 41 8.15 13.34 2.83
CA SER A 41 9.08 12.80 3.84
C SER A 41 9.58 11.41 3.47
N CYS A 42 8.73 10.58 2.84
CA CYS A 42 9.04 9.22 2.42
C CYS A 42 9.50 9.11 0.95
N ARG A 43 9.91 10.22 0.33
CA ARG A 43 10.29 10.24 -1.09
C ARG A 43 11.50 9.36 -1.41
N ALA A 44 12.42 9.18 -0.46
CA ALA A 44 13.59 8.32 -0.63
C ALA A 44 13.20 6.84 -0.74
N SER A 45 12.42 6.32 0.22
CA SER A 45 11.92 4.94 0.18
C SER A 45 10.95 4.73 -0.98
N PHE A 46 10.19 5.76 -1.36
CA PHE A 46 9.33 5.70 -2.54
C PHE A 46 10.10 5.47 -3.84
N ARG A 47 11.26 6.13 -4.01
CA ARG A 47 12.13 5.91 -5.18
C ARG A 47 12.68 4.48 -5.21
N THR A 48 13.06 3.94 -4.07
CA THR A 48 13.49 2.54 -3.95
C THR A 48 12.35 1.58 -4.30
N PHE A 49 11.14 1.87 -3.84
CA PHE A 49 9.96 1.09 -4.20
C PHE A 49 9.65 1.13 -5.71
N GLN A 50 9.80 2.30 -6.34
CA GLN A 50 9.65 2.45 -7.79
C GLN A 50 10.70 1.70 -8.61
N SER A 51 11.95 1.64 -8.13
CA SER A 51 13.02 0.92 -8.84
C SER A 51 12.97 -0.60 -8.60
N ALA A 52 12.51 -1.03 -7.43
CA ALA A 52 12.44 -2.45 -7.08
C ALA A 52 11.20 -3.16 -7.65
N CYS A 53 10.11 -2.42 -7.90
CA CYS A 53 8.83 -2.99 -8.33
C CYS A 53 8.42 -2.56 -9.75
N PRO A 54 7.63 -3.38 -10.47
CA PRO A 54 6.98 -2.94 -11.70
C PRO A 54 6.09 -1.71 -11.45
N ALA A 55 6.16 -0.71 -12.34
CA ALA A 55 5.40 0.54 -12.19
C ALA A 55 3.87 0.34 -12.07
N SER A 56 3.33 -0.69 -12.75
CA SER A 56 1.91 -1.06 -12.65
C SER A 56 1.52 -1.58 -11.26
N TRP A 57 2.46 -2.15 -10.51
CA TRP A 57 2.25 -2.69 -9.16
C TRP A 57 2.37 -1.60 -8.10
N VAL A 58 3.29 -0.63 -8.28
CA VAL A 58 3.52 0.48 -7.35
C VAL A 58 2.21 1.24 -7.09
N GLY A 59 1.52 1.69 -8.14
CA GLY A 59 0.26 2.42 -7.98
C GLY A 59 -0.87 1.57 -7.38
N HIS A 60 -0.91 0.27 -7.70
CA HIS A 60 -1.89 -0.66 -7.12
C HIS A 60 -1.69 -0.83 -5.61
N PHE A 61 -0.45 -1.00 -5.16
CA PHE A 61 -0.16 -1.18 -3.74
C PHE A 61 -0.42 0.06 -2.91
N ILE A 62 -0.10 1.26 -3.41
CA ILE A 62 -0.37 2.51 -2.69
C ILE A 62 -1.87 2.67 -2.46
N ARG A 63 -2.69 2.54 -3.53
CA ARG A 63 -4.15 2.65 -3.41
C ARG A 63 -4.73 1.61 -2.45
N LYS A 64 -4.25 0.36 -2.54
CA LYS A 64 -4.67 -0.70 -1.64
C LYS A 64 -4.32 -0.35 -0.19
N HIS A 65 -3.10 0.10 0.08
CA HIS A 65 -2.66 0.44 1.44
C HIS A 65 -3.45 1.61 2.03
N SER A 66 -3.64 2.71 1.29
CA SER A 66 -4.44 3.84 1.74
C SER A 66 -5.87 3.42 2.08
N PHE A 67 -6.46 2.54 1.28
CA PHE A 67 -7.79 1.99 1.54
C PHE A 67 -7.84 1.09 2.79
N GLU A 68 -6.87 0.18 2.96
CA GLU A 68 -6.77 -0.67 4.16
C GLU A 68 -6.55 0.17 5.44
N ARG A 69 -5.71 1.21 5.36
CA ARG A 69 -5.50 2.14 6.47
C ARG A 69 -6.77 2.91 6.80
N TYR A 70 -7.49 3.42 5.80
CA TYR A 70 -8.76 4.10 5.99
C TYR A 70 -9.79 3.21 6.71
N LYS A 71 -9.95 1.96 6.26
CA LYS A 71 -10.80 0.98 6.93
C LYS A 71 -10.41 0.75 8.39
N ARG A 72 -9.10 0.62 8.66
CA ARG A 72 -8.57 0.45 10.03
C ARG A 72 -8.89 1.65 10.92
N VAL A 73 -8.66 2.87 10.43
CA VAL A 73 -8.92 4.10 11.19
C VAL A 73 -10.41 4.26 11.49
N LEU A 74 -11.29 3.99 10.51
CA LEU A 74 -12.73 4.04 10.73
C LEU A 74 -13.22 3.00 11.75
N ALA A 75 -12.69 1.77 11.69
CA ALA A 75 -13.01 0.74 12.66
C ALA A 75 -12.58 1.15 14.09
N GLN A 76 -11.43 1.81 14.23
CA GLN A 76 -10.95 2.35 15.52
C GLN A 76 -11.84 3.49 16.05
N GLN A 77 -12.44 4.29 15.17
CA GLN A 77 -13.35 5.37 15.55
C GLN A 77 -14.75 4.89 15.96
N GLY A 78 -14.98 3.56 16.01
CA GLY A 78 -16.27 2.98 16.39
C GLY A 78 -17.36 3.16 15.32
N VAL A 79 -16.99 3.62 14.12
CA VAL A 79 -17.89 3.69 12.97
C VAL A 79 -18.05 2.28 12.43
N ASN A 80 -19.21 1.68 12.71
CA ASN A 80 -19.62 0.41 12.15
C ASN A 80 -19.95 0.64 10.67
N ILE A 81 -18.98 0.42 9.78
CA ILE A 81 -19.17 0.58 8.34
C ILE A 81 -20.03 -0.60 7.86
N ALA A 82 -21.32 -0.53 8.12
CA ALA A 82 -22.34 -1.30 7.43
C ALA A 82 -22.47 -0.74 6.00
N ASP A 83 -21.41 -0.90 5.21
CA ASP A 83 -21.44 -0.68 3.77
C ASP A 83 -20.66 -1.85 3.14
N ASP A 84 -21.30 -3.02 3.13
CA ASP A 84 -20.83 -4.26 2.50
C ASP A 84 -20.34 -4.02 1.06
N ASN A 85 -20.92 -3.03 0.38
CA ASN A 85 -20.58 -2.64 -1.00
C ASN A 85 -19.26 -1.87 -1.12
N ALA A 86 -18.86 -1.08 -0.12
CA ALA A 86 -17.62 -0.31 -0.17
C ALA A 86 -16.38 -1.16 0.14
N LEU A 87 -16.56 -2.26 0.89
CA LEU A 87 -15.48 -3.10 1.41
C LEU A 87 -15.10 -4.27 0.49
N GLY A 88 -15.78 -4.43 -0.66
CA GLY A 88 -15.52 -5.50 -1.63
C GLY A 88 -16.03 -6.89 -1.19
N GLY A 89 -16.92 -6.95 -0.19
CA GLY A 89 -17.57 -8.17 0.27
C GLY A 89 -18.73 -8.58 -0.64
N GLY A 90 -18.47 -8.90 -1.90
CA GLY A 90 -19.59 -9.12 -2.83
C GLY A 90 -19.23 -9.66 -4.20
N LYS A 91 -18.42 -10.72 -4.27
CA LYS A 91 -18.58 -11.72 -5.35
C LYS A 91 -18.58 -13.10 -4.71
N LYS A 92 -19.76 -13.56 -4.30
CA LYS A 92 -20.09 -14.97 -4.34
C LYS A 92 -20.54 -15.26 -5.78
N ASP A 93 -19.71 -16.06 -6.44
CA ASP A 93 -20.04 -17.13 -7.39
C ASP A 93 -21.28 -16.94 -8.28
#